data_AF-A0A7Y7DW52-F1
#
_entry.id   AF-A0A7Y7DW52-F1
#
_cell.length_a   1.000
_cell.length_b   1.000
_cell.length_c   1.000
_cell.angle_alpha   90.00
_cell.angle_beta   90.00
_cell.angle_gamma   90.00
#
_symmetry.space_group_name_H-M   'P 1'
#
loop_
_entity.id
_entity.type
_entity.pdbx_description
1 polymer ?
#
loop_
_entity_poly.entity_id
_entity_poly.type
_entity_poly.pdbx_seq_one_letter_code
_entity_poly.pdbx_strand_id
1 'polypeptide(L)'
;MKQTLIFLLFISIGTVQAQVIVKEQADTILINRMFLSPEEEARFNSEESMNKCVDVWKKMEASGRKNPTAAERKLLSNCNEMMESPWEVIGGGCSWYCGEHVDTVTATSSLPQQGKYNYDVKNIFDLDYQTAWVEGVPGYGIGEKITYHFPGNHPRITEIILVNGYVVSEDAWFNNSRVKTLNVYYNEELFATLHLKDTKNDQVFRFDPIGSRNYFEVVENAPDWKLTFEIVNVYEGDLYDDTVISELYFFGVDVH
;
A
#
# COMPACT_ATOMS: atom_id res chain seq x y z
N MET A 1 -4.12 -67.57 -26.46
CA MET A 1 -5.18 -66.74 -25.84
C MET A 1 -4.51 -65.51 -25.24
N LYS A 2 -5.10 -64.34 -25.51
CA LYS A 2 -4.48 -63.01 -25.37
C LYS A 2 -4.13 -62.67 -23.92
N GLN A 3 -2.89 -62.24 -23.68
CA GLN A 3 -2.51 -61.52 -22.47
C GLN A 3 -2.97 -60.07 -22.62
N THR A 4 -3.91 -59.63 -21.79
CA THR A 4 -4.35 -58.24 -21.74
C THR A 4 -3.47 -57.50 -20.74
N LEU A 5 -2.50 -56.74 -21.25
CA LEU A 5 -1.65 -55.86 -20.45
C LEU A 5 -2.45 -54.57 -20.19
N ILE A 6 -2.92 -54.37 -18.96
CA ILE A 6 -3.58 -53.13 -18.55
C ILE A 6 -2.49 -52.14 -18.15
N PHE A 7 -2.20 -51.18 -19.03
CA PHE A 7 -1.43 -49.99 -18.69
C PHE A 7 -2.36 -49.01 -17.96
N LEU A 8 -2.27 -48.95 -16.63
CA LEU A 8 -2.84 -47.86 -15.85
C LEU A 8 -1.94 -46.63 -16.04
N LEU A 9 -2.39 -45.73 -16.90
CA LEU A 9 -1.79 -44.42 -17.11
C LEU A 9 -2.03 -43.59 -15.84
N PHE A 10 -1.01 -43.43 -14.99
CA PHE A 10 -1.03 -42.41 -13.94
C PHE A 10 -0.91 -41.05 -14.64
N ILE A 11 -2.04 -40.36 -14.81
CA ILE A 11 -2.03 -38.93 -15.15
C ILE A 11 -1.63 -38.21 -13.86
N SER A 12 -0.34 -37.92 -13.70
CA SER A 12 0.10 -36.92 -12.74
C SER A 12 -0.43 -35.58 -13.24
N ILE A 13 -1.51 -35.09 -12.64
CA ILE A 13 -1.89 -33.68 -12.76
C ILE A 13 -0.82 -32.92 -12.00
N GLY A 14 0.25 -32.54 -12.69
CA GLY A 14 1.22 -31.61 -12.15
C GLY A 14 0.54 -30.27 -12.05
N THR A 15 0.12 -29.88 -10.85
CA THR A 15 -0.10 -28.46 -10.56
C THR A 15 1.28 -27.81 -10.50
N VAL A 16 1.77 -27.38 -11.66
CA VAL A 16 2.79 -26.33 -11.69
C VAL A 16 2.04 -25.04 -11.40
N GLN A 17 1.75 -24.79 -10.12
CA GLN A 17 1.54 -23.41 -9.71
C GLN A 17 2.92 -22.77 -9.76
N ALA A 18 3.12 -21.94 -10.78
CA ALA A 18 4.26 -21.07 -10.87
C ALA A 18 4.27 -20.24 -9.58
N GLN A 19 5.14 -20.60 -8.66
CA GLN A 19 5.42 -19.80 -7.48
C GLN A 19 6.01 -18.50 -7.99
N VAL A 20 5.22 -17.42 -7.98
CA VAL A 20 5.69 -16.09 -8.35
C VAL A 20 6.60 -15.62 -7.22
N ILE A 21 7.83 -16.12 -7.21
CA ILE A 21 8.87 -15.57 -6.35
C ILE A 21 9.14 -14.17 -6.91
N VAL A 22 8.45 -13.15 -6.41
CA VAL A 22 8.82 -11.75 -6.63
C VAL A 22 10.21 -11.60 -6.04
N LYS A 23 11.20 -11.70 -6.91
CA LYS A 23 12.63 -11.75 -6.58
C LYS A 23 13.27 -10.42 -6.96
N GLU A 24 12.62 -9.31 -6.65
CA GLU A 24 13.15 -7.97 -6.90
C GLU A 24 13.02 -7.06 -5.68
N GLN A 25 14.04 -6.22 -5.50
CA GLN A 25 14.04 -5.14 -4.52
C GLN A 25 12.93 -4.15 -4.86
N ALA A 26 12.15 -3.75 -3.86
CA ALA A 26 11.13 -2.72 -4.04
C ALA A 26 11.69 -1.47 -4.74
N ASP A 27 10.98 -1.00 -5.75
CA ASP A 27 11.14 0.38 -6.20
C ASP A 27 10.67 1.30 -5.07
N THR A 28 11.42 2.36 -4.79
CA THR A 28 11.04 3.34 -3.76
C THR A 28 10.52 4.62 -4.42
N ILE A 29 9.31 5.05 -4.08
CA ILE A 29 8.79 6.36 -4.49
C ILE A 29 9.01 7.33 -3.33
N LEU A 30 9.68 8.45 -3.61
CA LEU A 30 9.95 9.48 -2.61
C LEU A 30 8.64 10.13 -2.14
N ILE A 31 8.33 9.99 -0.85
CA ILE A 31 7.23 10.71 -0.23
C ILE A 31 7.78 12.03 0.30
N ASN A 32 7.51 13.12 -0.42
CA ASN A 32 8.05 14.44 -0.09
C ASN A 32 7.31 15.18 1.04
N ARG A 33 6.24 14.59 1.59
CA ARG A 33 5.31 15.25 2.53
C ARG A 33 5.19 14.60 3.90
N MET A 34 6.00 13.60 4.23
CA MET A 34 6.03 13.07 5.59
C MET A 34 6.68 14.08 6.55
N PHE A 35 6.18 14.14 7.78
CA PHE A 35 6.70 14.97 8.89
C PHE A 35 6.45 16.47 8.78
N LEU A 36 5.28 16.87 8.27
CA LEU A 36 4.90 18.27 8.32
C LEU A 36 4.69 18.71 9.77
N SER A 37 5.30 19.82 10.14
CA SER A 37 4.91 20.54 11.34
C SER A 37 3.46 21.01 11.25
N PRO A 38 2.77 21.27 12.38
CA PRO A 38 1.41 21.82 12.36
C PRO A 38 1.28 23.11 11.54
N GLU A 39 2.36 23.91 11.48
CA GLU A 39 2.40 25.12 10.65
C GLU A 39 2.52 24.78 9.16
N GLU A 40 3.30 23.77 8.79
CA GLU A 40 3.40 23.29 7.40
C GLU A 40 2.09 22.69 6.91
N GLU A 41 1.45 21.88 7.75
CA GLU A 41 0.12 21.32 7.48
C GLU A 41 -0.92 22.43 7.31
N ALA A 42 -1.00 23.38 8.24
CA ALA A 42 -1.94 24.50 8.15
C ALA A 42 -1.69 25.43 6.95
N ARG A 43 -0.48 25.41 6.38
CA ARG A 43 -0.16 26.15 5.16
C ARG A 43 -0.62 25.42 3.91
N PHE A 44 -0.79 24.11 3.93
CA PHE A 44 -1.23 23.36 2.77
C PHE A 44 -2.64 23.82 2.35
N ASN A 45 -2.80 24.18 1.08
CA ASN A 45 -4.06 24.71 0.53
C ASN A 45 -4.68 25.90 1.30
N SER A 46 -3.93 26.59 2.16
CA SER A 46 -4.40 27.80 2.82
C SER A 46 -4.69 28.90 1.80
N GLU A 47 -5.56 29.86 2.13
CA GLU A 47 -5.87 30.99 1.24
C GLU A 47 -4.59 31.72 0.80
N GLU A 48 -3.65 31.92 1.73
CA GLU A 48 -2.35 32.53 1.43
C GLU A 48 -1.52 31.70 0.45
N SER A 49 -1.42 30.38 0.67
CA SER A 49 -0.67 29.47 -0.22
C SER A 49 -1.31 29.42 -1.60
N MET A 50 -2.64 29.28 -1.68
CA MET A 50 -3.38 29.26 -2.94
C MET A 50 -3.18 30.56 -3.74
N ASN A 51 -3.23 31.72 -3.09
CA ASN A 51 -2.95 32.99 -3.74
C ASN A 51 -1.52 33.04 -4.31
N LYS A 52 -0.52 32.57 -3.56
CA LYS A 52 0.87 32.48 -4.04
C LYS A 52 1.02 31.53 -5.22
N CYS A 53 0.34 30.38 -5.21
CA CYS A 53 0.37 29.41 -6.30
C CYS A 53 -0.27 29.96 -7.57
N VAL A 54 -1.42 30.63 -7.45
CA VAL A 54 -2.09 31.33 -8.56
C VAL A 54 -1.18 32.40 -9.17
N ASP A 55 -0.47 33.16 -8.35
CA ASP A 55 0.49 34.16 -8.84
C ASP A 55 1.66 33.53 -9.60
N VAL A 56 2.16 32.37 -9.15
CA VAL A 56 3.19 31.61 -9.87
C VAL A 56 2.66 31.12 -11.21
N TRP A 57 1.47 30.51 -11.25
CA TRP A 57 0.87 30.02 -12.50
C TRP A 57 0.64 31.15 -13.50
N LYS A 58 0.09 32.29 -13.08
CA LYS A 58 -0.07 33.50 -13.93
C LYS A 58 1.27 33.99 -14.49
N LYS A 59 2.33 34.02 -13.67
CA LYS A 59 3.68 34.40 -14.12
C LYS A 59 4.24 33.40 -15.13
N MET A 60 4.01 32.11 -14.91
CA MET A 60 4.45 31.06 -15.85
C MET A 60 3.73 31.17 -17.18
N GLU A 61 2.40 31.34 -17.17
CA GLU A 61 1.58 31.54 -18.36
C GLU A 61 2.01 32.78 -19.14
N ALA A 62 2.12 33.93 -18.48
CA ALA A 62 2.54 35.19 -19.11
C ALA A 62 3.96 35.12 -19.71
N SER A 63 4.82 34.25 -19.18
CA SER A 63 6.19 34.06 -19.69
C SER A 63 6.34 32.86 -20.64
N GLY A 64 5.27 32.12 -20.92
CA GLY A 64 5.30 30.90 -21.73
C GLY A 64 6.18 29.78 -21.17
N ARG A 65 6.50 29.81 -19.87
CA ARG A 65 7.36 28.81 -19.23
C ARG A 65 6.56 27.56 -18.90
N LYS A 66 7.06 26.41 -19.35
CA LYS A 66 6.47 25.10 -19.02
C LYS A 66 6.86 24.58 -17.62
N ASN A 67 8.00 25.03 -17.10
CA ASN A 67 8.55 24.53 -15.83
C ASN A 67 8.78 25.66 -14.82
N PRO A 68 8.45 25.43 -13.53
CA PRO A 68 8.75 26.35 -12.45
C PRO A 68 10.25 26.38 -12.10
N THR A 69 10.71 27.50 -11.56
CA THR A 69 12.03 27.62 -10.92
C THR A 69 12.10 26.81 -9.62
N ALA A 70 13.30 26.64 -9.04
CA ALA A 70 13.44 25.95 -7.75
C ALA A 70 12.65 26.62 -6.61
N ALA A 71 12.65 27.97 -6.56
CA ALA A 71 11.88 28.72 -5.57
C ALA A 71 10.36 28.58 -5.79
N GLU A 72 9.91 28.66 -7.05
CA GLU A 72 8.50 28.45 -7.40
C GLU A 72 8.05 27.01 -7.10
N ARG A 73 8.90 25.99 -7.31
CA ARG A 73 8.58 24.61 -6.93
C ARG A 73 8.25 24.47 -5.45
N LYS A 74 8.99 25.15 -4.58
CA LYS A 74 8.73 25.16 -3.14
C LYS A 74 7.42 25.87 -2.76
N LEU A 75 7.01 26.87 -3.54
CA LEU A 75 5.71 27.51 -3.33
C LEU A 75 4.58 26.60 -3.80
N LEU A 76 4.71 26.06 -5.01
CA LEU A 76 3.72 25.18 -5.63
C LEU A 76 3.54 23.86 -4.86
N SER A 77 4.54 23.38 -4.11
CA SER A 77 4.39 22.17 -3.30
C SER A 77 3.36 22.29 -2.18
N ASN A 78 2.99 23.52 -1.78
CA ASN A 78 1.99 23.79 -0.74
C ASN A 78 0.55 23.86 -1.28
N CYS A 79 0.35 23.62 -2.58
CA CYS A 79 -0.96 23.66 -3.22
C CYS A 79 -1.20 22.37 -4.00
N ASN A 80 -2.39 21.79 -3.87
CA ASN A 80 -2.85 20.70 -4.73
C ASN A 80 -4.37 20.79 -4.90
N GLU A 81 -4.83 20.84 -6.15
CA GLU A 81 -6.26 20.92 -6.48
C GLU A 81 -6.99 19.59 -6.27
N MET A 82 -6.25 18.48 -6.24
CA MET A 82 -6.79 17.13 -6.13
C MET A 82 -6.65 16.54 -4.73
N MET A 83 -5.98 17.21 -3.79
CA MET A 83 -5.82 16.70 -2.42
C MET A 83 -6.39 17.71 -1.43
N GLU A 84 -7.17 17.25 -0.46
CA GLU A 84 -7.70 18.11 0.60
C GLU A 84 -6.66 18.26 1.73
N SER A 85 -5.93 17.18 2.03
CA SER A 85 -4.88 17.10 3.04
C SER A 85 -3.50 16.82 2.42
N PRO A 86 -2.40 17.34 2.99
CA PRO A 86 -1.06 16.97 2.53
C PRO A 86 -0.69 15.52 2.88
N TRP A 87 -1.49 14.87 3.73
CA TRP A 87 -1.31 13.50 4.21
C TRP A 87 -2.08 12.46 3.41
N GLU A 88 -2.91 12.88 2.45
CA GLU A 88 -3.56 11.92 1.55
C GLU A 88 -2.52 11.15 0.73
N VAL A 89 -2.70 9.84 0.65
CA VAL A 89 -1.88 8.95 -0.20
C VAL A 89 -2.28 9.13 -1.67
N ILE A 90 -3.59 9.24 -1.92
CA ILE A 90 -4.19 9.38 -3.26
C ILE A 90 -5.20 10.51 -3.22
N GLY A 91 -5.04 11.52 -4.07
CA GLY A 91 -6.01 12.60 -4.23
C GLY A 91 -7.24 12.21 -5.06
N GLY A 92 -8.27 13.06 -5.06
CA GLY A 92 -9.56 12.91 -5.77
C GLY A 92 -9.53 12.97 -7.31
N GLY A 93 -8.39 12.64 -7.94
CA GLY A 93 -8.29 12.46 -9.38
C GLY A 93 -8.72 11.07 -9.85
N CYS A 94 -8.71 10.83 -11.18
CA CYS A 94 -8.92 9.49 -11.72
C CYS A 94 -7.82 8.55 -11.23
N SER A 95 -8.19 7.55 -10.45
CA SER A 95 -7.28 6.52 -9.95
C SER A 95 -7.93 5.15 -10.05
N TRP A 96 -7.16 4.10 -9.80
CA TRP A 96 -7.70 2.74 -9.77
C TRP A 96 -8.77 2.55 -8.69
N TYR A 97 -8.72 3.36 -7.62
CA TYR A 97 -9.72 3.39 -6.55
C TYR A 97 -11.08 3.92 -7.00
N CYS A 98 -11.21 4.49 -8.21
CA CYS A 98 -12.52 4.86 -8.75
C CYS A 98 -13.39 3.65 -9.15
N GLY A 99 -12.77 2.49 -9.42
CA GLY A 99 -13.47 1.28 -9.85
C GLY A 99 -13.19 0.06 -8.99
N GLU A 100 -12.45 0.26 -7.91
CA GLU A 100 -12.08 -0.77 -6.95
C GLU A 100 -12.98 -0.76 -5.71
N HIS A 101 -13.09 -1.92 -5.06
CA HIS A 101 -13.72 -2.05 -3.76
C HIS A 101 -13.06 -3.18 -2.96
N VAL A 102 -12.24 -2.83 -1.96
CA VAL A 102 -11.89 -3.75 -0.87
C VAL A 102 -13.16 -4.03 -0.06
N ASP A 103 -13.56 -5.29 0.08
CA ASP A 103 -14.75 -5.65 0.85
C ASP A 103 -14.49 -5.48 2.36
N THR A 104 -13.45 -6.15 2.86
CA THR A 104 -13.03 -6.04 4.27
C THR A 104 -11.53 -6.24 4.43
N VAL A 105 -10.97 -5.62 5.48
CA VAL A 105 -9.60 -5.89 5.95
C VAL A 105 -9.66 -6.30 7.41
N THR A 106 -8.91 -7.32 7.78
CA THR A 106 -8.83 -7.86 9.14
C THR A 106 -7.37 -8.01 9.57
N ALA A 107 -7.12 -8.01 10.88
CA ALA A 107 -5.82 -8.35 11.44
C ALA A 107 -5.96 -9.36 12.58
N THR A 108 -4.89 -10.10 12.85
CA THR A 108 -4.82 -11.03 14.00
C THR A 108 -4.83 -10.28 15.34
N SER A 109 -4.29 -9.06 15.35
CA SER A 109 -4.39 -8.12 16.46
C SER A 109 -4.29 -6.66 15.98
N SER A 110 -4.67 -5.76 16.87
CA SER A 110 -4.40 -4.32 16.75
C SER A 110 -4.08 -3.79 18.15
N LEU A 111 -3.14 -2.86 18.25
CA LEU A 111 -2.85 -2.17 19.51
C LEU A 111 -4.11 -1.43 19.99
N PRO A 112 -4.51 -1.57 21.27
CA PRO A 112 -5.65 -0.84 21.80
C PRO A 112 -5.47 0.68 21.67
N GLN A 113 -6.58 1.39 21.51
CA GLN A 113 -6.58 2.85 21.45
C GLN A 113 -5.90 3.47 22.67
N GLN A 114 -5.05 4.47 22.43
CA GLN A 114 -4.35 5.23 23.46
C GLN A 114 -4.70 6.72 23.35
N GLY A 115 -5.52 7.19 24.29
CA GLY A 115 -6.03 8.56 24.26
C GLY A 115 -6.87 8.80 23.00
N LYS A 116 -6.41 9.69 22.12
CA LYS A 116 -7.09 10.01 20.85
C LYS A 116 -6.61 9.17 19.66
N TYR A 117 -5.50 8.43 19.81
CA TYR A 117 -4.89 7.66 18.73
C TYR A 117 -5.43 6.24 18.75
N ASN A 118 -5.94 5.78 17.61
CA ASN A 118 -6.37 4.40 17.41
C ASN A 118 -5.46 3.76 16.36
N TYR A 119 -5.26 2.44 16.46
CA TYR A 119 -4.30 1.69 15.66
C TYR A 119 -4.97 0.50 14.97
N ASP A 120 -6.26 0.68 14.65
CA ASP A 120 -7.11 -0.34 14.08
C ASP A 120 -6.64 -0.71 12.66
N VAL A 121 -6.90 -1.96 12.25
CA VAL A 121 -6.51 -2.42 10.91
C VAL A 121 -7.12 -1.58 9.80
N LYS A 122 -8.26 -0.93 10.00
CA LYS A 122 -8.83 -0.02 9.00
C LYS A 122 -7.90 1.12 8.57
N ASN A 123 -6.98 1.52 9.45
CA ASN A 123 -6.03 2.60 9.19
C ASN A 123 -4.93 2.18 8.20
N ILE A 124 -4.77 0.89 7.91
CA ILE A 124 -3.72 0.42 6.99
C ILE A 124 -4.08 0.65 5.52
N PHE A 125 -5.33 1.07 5.23
CA PHE A 125 -5.83 1.29 3.88
C PHE A 125 -6.77 2.50 3.79
N ASP A 126 -6.73 3.41 4.78
CA ASP A 126 -7.57 4.61 4.78
C ASP A 126 -7.00 5.74 3.91
N LEU A 127 -5.83 5.52 3.30
CA LEU A 127 -5.15 6.43 2.38
C LEU A 127 -4.74 7.74 3.06
N ASP A 128 -4.38 7.68 4.34
CA ASP A 128 -3.92 8.79 5.17
C ASP A 128 -2.62 8.45 5.93
N TYR A 129 -1.52 9.07 5.53
CA TYR A 129 -0.21 8.92 6.18
C TYR A 129 -0.21 9.33 7.67
N GLN A 130 -1.27 9.98 8.20
CA GLN A 130 -1.38 10.31 9.63
C GLN A 130 -1.75 9.11 10.51
N THR A 131 -2.38 8.11 9.94
CA THR A 131 -2.84 6.94 10.68
C THR A 131 -1.90 5.76 10.43
N ALA A 132 -2.11 4.70 11.19
CA ALA A 132 -1.40 3.45 11.01
C ALA A 132 -2.16 2.31 11.66
N TRP A 133 -1.91 1.10 11.16
CA TRP A 133 -2.12 -0.11 11.93
C TRP A 133 -0.87 -0.42 12.74
N VAL A 134 -1.08 -0.79 14.00
CA VAL A 134 -0.04 -1.29 14.91
C VAL A 134 -0.52 -2.63 15.41
N GLU A 135 0.33 -3.64 15.33
CA GLU A 135 0.04 -4.94 15.95
C GLU A 135 -0.12 -4.81 17.47
N GLY A 136 -0.84 -5.73 18.11
CA GLY A 136 -1.24 -5.61 19.51
C GLY A 136 -0.75 -6.73 20.42
N VAL A 137 0.23 -7.53 19.99
CA VAL A 137 0.79 -8.62 20.80
C VAL A 137 2.09 -8.19 21.49
N PRO A 138 2.47 -8.78 22.63
CA PRO A 138 3.78 -8.48 23.22
C PRO A 138 4.93 -8.88 22.29
N GLY A 139 5.95 -8.04 22.16
CA GLY A 139 7.10 -8.27 21.30
C GLY A 139 6.96 -7.57 19.95
N TYR A 140 7.59 -8.14 18.93
CA TYR A 140 7.72 -7.53 17.60
C TYR A 140 6.60 -7.91 16.60
N GLY A 141 5.49 -8.48 17.07
CA GLY A 141 4.42 -8.93 16.17
C GLY A 141 4.80 -10.00 15.14
N ILE A 142 5.91 -10.73 15.30
CA ILE A 142 6.30 -11.79 14.35
C ILE A 142 5.22 -12.89 14.33
N GLY A 143 4.68 -13.18 13.15
CA GLY A 143 3.58 -14.10 12.93
C GLY A 143 2.20 -13.42 12.88
N GLU A 144 2.09 -12.15 13.25
CA GLU A 144 0.86 -11.38 13.09
C GLU A 144 0.56 -11.14 11.61
N LYS A 145 -0.74 -11.05 11.30
CA LYS A 145 -1.25 -11.05 9.92
C LYS A 145 -2.26 -9.96 9.69
N ILE A 146 -2.23 -9.41 8.48
CA ILE A 146 -3.29 -8.61 7.89
C ILE A 146 -3.89 -9.40 6.72
N THR A 147 -5.22 -9.42 6.61
CA THR A 147 -5.92 -10.10 5.51
C THR A 147 -6.88 -9.14 4.83
N TYR A 148 -6.70 -8.96 3.53
CA TYR A 148 -7.62 -8.26 2.64
C TYR A 148 -8.52 -9.26 1.96
N HIS A 149 -9.82 -8.98 1.97
CA HIS A 149 -10.85 -9.77 1.29
C HIS A 149 -11.35 -9.01 0.07
N PHE A 150 -11.34 -9.69 -1.08
CA PHE A 150 -11.71 -9.14 -2.36
C PHE A 150 -12.88 -9.92 -2.95
N PRO A 151 -13.91 -9.23 -3.47
CA PRO A 151 -14.98 -9.92 -4.19
C PRO A 151 -14.42 -10.56 -5.47
N GLY A 152 -15.01 -11.66 -5.93
CA GLY A 152 -14.47 -12.37 -7.11
C GLY A 152 -14.44 -11.56 -8.42
N ASN A 153 -15.26 -10.51 -8.52
CA ASN A 153 -15.29 -9.57 -9.64
C ASN A 153 -14.41 -8.32 -9.41
N HIS A 154 -13.56 -8.32 -8.39
CA HIS A 154 -12.62 -7.24 -8.09
C HIS A 154 -11.65 -6.99 -9.26
N PRO A 155 -11.31 -5.72 -9.59
CA PRO A 155 -10.31 -5.42 -10.61
C PRO A 155 -8.96 -6.07 -10.31
N ARG A 156 -8.26 -6.59 -11.31
CA ARG A 156 -7.00 -7.30 -11.04
C ARG A 156 -5.94 -6.41 -10.43
N ILE A 157 -5.24 -6.93 -9.45
CA ILE A 157 -4.12 -6.25 -8.77
C ILE A 157 -2.82 -6.57 -9.49
N THR A 158 -1.98 -5.56 -9.70
CA THR A 158 -0.63 -5.70 -10.30
C THR A 158 0.47 -5.15 -9.42
N GLU A 159 0.11 -4.33 -8.42
CA GLU A 159 1.06 -3.68 -7.53
C GLU A 159 0.60 -3.78 -6.07
N ILE A 160 1.53 -4.12 -5.19
CA ILE A 160 1.42 -3.96 -3.74
C ILE A 160 2.31 -2.78 -3.37
N ILE A 161 1.78 -1.85 -2.60
CA ILE A 161 2.49 -0.65 -2.15
C ILE A 161 2.41 -0.58 -0.64
N LEU A 162 3.55 -0.34 0.01
CA LEU A 162 3.64 -0.35 1.46
C LEU A 162 4.42 0.85 1.98
N VAL A 163 3.88 1.49 3.02
CA VAL A 163 4.48 2.59 3.77
C VAL A 163 4.85 2.06 5.15
N ASN A 164 6.15 1.81 5.32
CA ASN A 164 6.66 1.00 6.41
C ASN A 164 6.99 1.84 7.65
N GLY A 165 6.50 1.44 8.82
CA GLY A 165 6.67 2.19 10.07
C GLY A 165 5.65 3.31 10.25
N TYR A 166 5.73 4.00 11.39
CA TYR A 166 4.81 5.10 11.70
C TYR A 166 5.33 6.43 11.14
N VAL A 167 4.82 6.87 9.98
CA VAL A 167 5.42 7.99 9.23
C VAL A 167 4.94 9.40 9.62
N VAL A 168 4.25 9.54 10.76
CA VAL A 168 3.79 10.85 11.27
C VAL A 168 4.91 11.79 11.71
N SER A 169 6.01 11.24 12.23
CA SER A 169 7.20 11.98 12.65
C SER A 169 8.44 11.10 12.52
N GLU A 170 9.60 11.72 12.37
CA GLU A 170 10.87 10.97 12.31
C GLU A 170 11.10 10.17 13.60
N ASP A 171 10.81 10.77 14.75
CA ASP A 171 10.86 10.10 16.05
C ASP A 171 9.91 8.90 16.10
N ALA A 172 8.66 9.05 15.63
CA ALA A 172 7.71 7.93 15.61
C ALA A 172 8.21 6.77 14.72
N TRP A 173 8.82 7.10 13.57
CA TRP A 173 9.34 6.10 12.65
C TRP A 173 10.53 5.32 13.23
N PHE A 174 11.48 5.99 13.89
CA PHE A 174 12.64 5.35 14.52
C PHE A 174 12.27 4.60 15.81
N ASN A 175 11.40 5.17 16.64
CA ASN A 175 11.08 4.61 17.95
C ASN A 175 10.26 3.32 17.89
N ASN A 176 9.49 3.09 16.84
CA ASN A 176 8.66 1.89 16.67
C ASN A 176 9.33 0.89 15.73
N SER A 177 9.02 -0.39 15.87
CA SER A 177 9.54 -1.41 14.97
C SER A 177 8.87 -1.32 13.59
N ARG A 178 9.63 -1.74 12.57
CA ARG A 178 9.26 -1.63 11.15
C ARG A 178 9.37 -3.00 10.51
N VAL A 179 8.54 -3.29 9.51
CA VAL A 179 8.58 -4.61 8.89
C VAL A 179 9.82 -4.74 8.01
N LYS A 180 10.55 -5.84 8.15
CA LYS A 180 11.70 -6.17 7.28
C LYS A 180 11.34 -7.19 6.22
N THR A 181 10.44 -8.12 6.55
CA THR A 181 10.00 -9.15 5.60
C THR A 181 8.54 -9.52 5.86
N LEU A 182 7.74 -9.53 4.79
CA LEU A 182 6.39 -10.07 4.76
C LEU A 182 6.33 -11.32 3.91
N ASN A 183 5.60 -12.34 4.36
CA ASN A 183 5.08 -13.36 3.47
C ASN A 183 3.68 -12.95 3.03
N VAL A 184 3.40 -13.07 1.74
CA VAL A 184 2.10 -12.80 1.13
C VAL A 184 1.51 -14.13 0.69
N TYR A 185 0.29 -14.41 1.10
CA TYR A 185 -0.46 -15.60 0.71
C TYR A 185 -1.66 -15.20 -0.13
N TYR A 186 -1.88 -15.87 -1.26
CA TYR A 186 -3.08 -15.78 -2.09
C TYR A 186 -3.92 -17.02 -1.84
N ASN A 187 -5.12 -16.88 -1.27
CA ASN A 187 -5.98 -18.02 -0.89
C ASN A 187 -5.17 -19.15 -0.22
N GLU A 188 -4.51 -18.82 0.90
CA GLU A 188 -3.71 -19.75 1.71
C GLU A 188 -2.38 -20.23 1.11
N GLU A 189 -2.13 -20.05 -0.18
CA GLU A 189 -0.88 -20.45 -0.81
C GLU A 189 0.14 -19.31 -0.77
N LEU A 190 1.40 -19.63 -0.44
CA LEU A 190 2.47 -18.63 -0.44
C LEU A 190 2.65 -18.07 -1.85
N PHE A 191 2.27 -16.81 -2.01
CA PHE A 191 2.33 -16.07 -3.26
C PHE A 191 3.68 -15.39 -3.42
N ALA A 192 4.14 -14.63 -2.43
CA ALA A 192 5.39 -13.87 -2.50
C ALA A 192 6.03 -13.68 -1.12
N THR A 193 7.33 -13.34 -1.11
CA THR A 193 8.02 -12.84 0.09
C THR A 193 8.55 -11.45 -0.22
N LEU A 194 8.01 -10.43 0.44
CA LEU A 194 8.40 -9.04 0.24
C LEU A 194 9.54 -8.69 1.19
N HIS A 195 10.68 -8.29 0.64
CA HIS A 195 11.80 -7.78 1.42
C HIS A 195 11.81 -6.25 1.40
N LEU A 196 11.49 -5.66 2.54
CA LEU A 196 11.38 -4.21 2.67
C LEU A 196 12.74 -3.59 3.00
N LYS A 197 13.04 -2.48 2.32
CA LYS A 197 14.11 -1.57 2.69
C LYS A 197 13.73 -0.85 3.99
N ASP A 198 14.71 -0.54 4.82
CA ASP A 198 14.50 0.28 6.03
C ASP A 198 14.40 1.76 5.61
N THR A 199 13.25 2.11 5.03
CA THR A 199 12.95 3.45 4.52
C THR A 199 11.48 3.75 4.74
N LYS A 200 11.22 5.04 4.95
CA LYS A 200 9.90 5.67 5.08
C LYS A 200 9.19 5.89 3.75
N ASN A 201 9.91 5.81 2.64
CA ASN A 201 9.34 5.97 1.30
C ASN A 201 8.38 4.81 0.95
N ASP A 202 7.42 5.07 0.06
CA ASP A 202 6.56 4.03 -0.51
C ASP A 202 7.44 2.96 -1.15
N GLN A 203 7.10 1.71 -0.90
CA GLN A 203 7.78 0.56 -1.48
C GLN A 203 6.83 -0.19 -2.39
N VAL A 204 7.12 -0.17 -3.69
CA VAL A 204 6.25 -0.75 -4.73
C VAL A 204 6.79 -2.11 -5.16
N PHE A 205 5.93 -3.11 -5.12
CA PHE A 205 6.18 -4.46 -5.59
C PHE A 205 5.24 -4.77 -6.74
N ARG A 206 5.80 -5.02 -7.94
CA ARG A 206 5.05 -5.29 -9.16
C ARG A 206 5.07 -6.77 -9.51
N PHE A 207 3.97 -7.28 -10.04
CA PHE A 207 3.80 -8.67 -10.43
C PHE A 207 2.73 -8.82 -11.52
N ASP A 208 2.63 -10.02 -12.09
CA ASP A 208 1.61 -10.34 -13.07
C ASP A 208 0.20 -10.21 -12.47
N PRO A 209 -0.80 -9.68 -13.21
CA PRO A 209 -2.13 -9.43 -12.67
C PRO A 209 -2.75 -10.64 -11.95
N ILE A 210 -3.19 -10.44 -10.71
CA ILE A 210 -3.93 -11.45 -9.93
C ILE A 210 -5.39 -11.05 -9.76
N GLY A 211 -6.26 -12.04 -9.56
CA GLY A 211 -7.72 -11.88 -9.60
C GLY A 211 -8.31 -12.35 -10.94
N SER A 212 -9.62 -12.55 -10.96
CA SER A 212 -10.33 -13.21 -12.07
C SER A 212 -11.02 -12.26 -13.04
N ARG A 213 -11.18 -10.98 -12.70
CA ARG A 213 -11.83 -10.01 -13.59
C ARG A 213 -10.97 -9.79 -14.83
N ASN A 214 -11.58 -9.77 -16.00
CA ASN A 214 -10.98 -9.22 -17.21
C ASN A 214 -11.94 -8.15 -17.75
N TYR A 215 -11.43 -7.00 -18.19
CA TYR A 215 -12.24 -5.93 -18.77
C TYR A 215 -13.24 -6.42 -19.83
N PHE A 216 -12.84 -7.40 -20.64
CA PHE A 216 -13.69 -7.95 -21.71
C PHE A 216 -14.64 -9.07 -21.25
N GLU A 217 -14.38 -9.68 -20.09
CA GLU A 217 -15.13 -10.82 -19.57
C GLU A 217 -15.26 -10.68 -18.05
N VAL A 218 -16.41 -10.17 -17.60
CA VAL A 218 -16.80 -10.28 -16.20
C VAL A 218 -17.22 -11.73 -15.98
N VAL A 219 -16.41 -12.48 -15.22
CA VAL A 219 -16.76 -13.83 -14.81
C VAL A 219 -17.88 -13.73 -13.77
N GLU A 220 -19.12 -13.98 -14.21
CA GLU A 220 -20.25 -14.10 -13.29
C GLU A 220 -19.96 -15.19 -12.25
N ASN A 221 -20.11 -14.85 -10.96
CA ASN A 221 -19.86 -15.75 -9.83
C ASN A 221 -18.40 -16.22 -9.68
N ALA A 222 -17.43 -15.41 -10.08
CA ALA A 222 -16.05 -15.62 -9.64
C ALA A 222 -16.00 -15.73 -8.11
N PRO A 223 -15.23 -16.67 -7.55
CA PRO A 223 -15.12 -16.82 -6.10
C PRO A 223 -14.35 -15.64 -5.50
N ASP A 224 -14.78 -15.21 -4.33
CA ASP A 224 -14.04 -14.27 -3.51
C ASP A 224 -12.65 -14.84 -3.19
N TRP A 225 -11.69 -13.94 -3.04
CA TRP A 225 -10.29 -14.29 -2.81
C TRP A 225 -9.68 -13.34 -1.80
N LYS A 226 -8.52 -13.71 -1.27
CA LYS A 226 -7.85 -12.91 -0.23
C LYS A 226 -6.34 -12.87 -0.40
N LEU A 227 -5.77 -11.76 0.06
CA LEU A 227 -4.35 -11.62 0.30
C LEU A 227 -4.09 -11.57 1.79
N THR A 228 -3.19 -12.39 2.30
CA THR A 228 -2.75 -12.36 3.71
C THR A 228 -1.28 -12.01 3.79
N PHE A 229 -0.95 -11.01 4.59
CA PHE A 229 0.39 -10.49 4.82
C PHE A 229 0.83 -10.88 6.22
N GLU A 230 1.86 -11.70 6.35
CA GLU A 230 2.40 -12.18 7.62
C GLU A 230 3.75 -11.54 7.91
N ILE A 231 3.91 -10.97 9.10
CA ILE A 231 5.19 -10.42 9.58
C ILE A 231 6.16 -11.58 9.86
N VAL A 232 7.24 -11.65 9.09
CA VAL A 232 8.27 -12.70 9.24
C VAL A 232 9.51 -12.17 9.96
N ASN A 233 9.82 -10.90 9.78
CA ASN A 233 11.00 -10.26 10.35
C ASN A 233 10.80 -8.75 10.45
N VAL A 234 11.51 -8.10 11.37
CA VAL A 234 11.40 -6.67 11.65
C VAL A 234 12.78 -5.98 11.68
N TYR A 235 12.77 -4.66 11.50
CA TYR A 235 13.79 -3.77 12.02
C TYR A 235 13.31 -3.27 13.38
N GLU A 236 14.12 -3.42 14.41
CA GLU A 236 13.75 -3.05 15.77
C GLU A 236 13.62 -1.52 15.90
N GLY A 237 12.63 -1.09 16.68
CA GLY A 237 12.48 0.29 17.11
C GLY A 237 13.44 0.66 18.24
N ASP A 238 13.77 1.94 18.35
CA ASP A 238 14.67 2.43 19.40
C ASP A 238 14.04 2.37 20.81
N LEU A 239 12.70 2.41 20.90
CA LEU A 239 11.97 2.45 22.18
C LEU A 239 10.89 1.39 22.33
N TYR A 240 10.15 1.10 21.26
CA TYR A 240 8.99 0.21 21.26
C TYR A 240 9.23 -1.00 20.36
N ASP A 241 8.82 -2.17 20.84
CA ASP A 241 8.80 -3.41 20.08
C ASP A 241 7.61 -3.47 19.11
N ASP A 242 6.55 -2.71 19.37
CA ASP A 242 5.37 -2.58 18.52
C ASP A 242 5.75 -2.36 17.04
N THR A 243 5.28 -3.25 16.16
CA THR A 243 5.51 -3.13 14.71
C THR A 243 4.40 -2.38 14.00
N VAL A 244 4.78 -1.40 13.19
CA VAL A 244 3.83 -0.45 12.57
C VAL A 244 3.87 -0.52 11.05
N ILE A 245 2.70 -0.46 10.44
CA ILE A 245 2.52 -0.21 9.00
C ILE A 245 1.54 0.94 8.86
N SER A 246 2.00 2.07 8.28
CA SER A 246 1.13 3.21 8.03
C SER A 246 0.13 2.90 6.92
N GLU A 247 0.60 2.34 5.80
CA GLU A 247 -0.27 2.01 4.67
C GLU A 247 0.17 0.72 3.99
N LEU A 248 -0.80 -0.03 3.50
CA LEU A 248 -0.65 -1.17 2.61
C LEU A 248 -1.82 -1.14 1.63
N TYR A 249 -1.53 -0.80 0.38
CA TYR A 249 -2.54 -0.53 -0.62
C TYR A 249 -2.10 -1.03 -1.98
N PHE A 250 -2.99 -0.96 -2.96
CA PHE A 250 -2.83 -1.63 -4.25
C PHE A 250 -3.02 -0.70 -5.44
N PHE A 251 -2.41 -1.08 -6.57
CA PHE A 251 -2.81 -0.63 -7.89
C PHE A 251 -3.00 -1.82 -8.80
N GLY A 252 -3.72 -1.60 -9.90
CA GLY A 252 -4.10 -2.65 -10.79
C GLY A 252 -4.64 -2.16 -12.13
N VAL A 253 -5.39 -3.03 -12.77
CA VAL A 253 -6.01 -2.82 -14.08
C VAL A 253 -7.53 -3.06 -14.00
N ASP A 254 -8.24 -2.92 -15.12
CA ASP A 254 -9.68 -3.23 -15.30
C ASP A 254 -10.69 -2.30 -14.59
N VAL A 255 -10.33 -1.03 -14.39
CA VAL A 255 -11.18 0.02 -13.77
C VAL A 255 -11.67 1.10 -14.75
N HIS A 256 -11.18 1.10 -16.00
CA HIS A 256 -11.55 2.03 -17.08
C HIS A 256 -11.51 1.32 -18.44
#